data_AF-A0A1V3X8E7-F1
#
_entry.id   AF-A0A1V3X8E7-F1
#
_cell.length_a   1.000
_cell.length_b   1.000
_cell.length_c   1.000
_cell.angle_alpha   90.00
_cell.angle_beta   90.00
_cell.angle_gamma   90.00
#
_symmetry.space_group_name_H-M   'P 1'
#
loop_
_entity.id
_entity.type
_entity.pdbx_description
1 polymer ?
#
loop_
_entity_poly.entity_id
_entity_poly.type
_entity_poly.pdbx_seq_one_letter_code
_entity_poly.pdbx_strand_id
1 'polypeptide(L)'
;MSDYDSIDFFTDPSLVPDPYPYFDYLRSRNPVLRLPHHGVVAVTGYEEAAAVYKDTDSFSNCVALGGPFPPLPFEPAGDDINAQIDQHREKFPMYEHMVTMDPPDHTRARSLLSRLLTPSRLKQNEEFMWRLATASSTSSWATAGASSSANTPNPLPPW
;
A
#
# COMPACT_ATOMS: atom_id res chain seq x y z
N MET A 1 -13.83 -21.07 -15.03
CA MET A 1 -12.80 -21.03 -13.98
C MET A 1 -11.55 -20.52 -14.65
N SER A 2 -11.06 -19.35 -14.26
CA SER A 2 -9.82 -18.80 -14.80
C SER A 2 -8.67 -19.76 -14.49
N ASP A 3 -7.80 -19.98 -15.46
CA ASP A 3 -6.58 -20.76 -15.25
C ASP A 3 -5.59 -19.93 -14.44
N TYR A 4 -5.46 -20.23 -13.14
CA TYR A 4 -4.59 -19.50 -12.24
C TYR A 4 -3.09 -19.70 -12.52
N ASP A 5 -2.72 -20.73 -13.30
CA ASP A 5 -1.31 -20.96 -13.66
C ASP A 5 -0.79 -19.88 -14.65
N SER A 6 -1.67 -19.23 -15.41
CA SER A 6 -1.28 -18.21 -16.41
C SER A 6 -1.92 -16.83 -16.20
N ILE A 7 -2.76 -16.65 -15.18
CA ILE A 7 -3.43 -15.37 -14.94
C ILE A 7 -2.45 -14.26 -14.56
N ASP A 8 -2.67 -13.04 -15.06
CA ASP A 8 -1.89 -11.87 -14.66
C ASP A 8 -2.64 -11.08 -13.57
N PHE A 9 -2.15 -11.17 -12.33
CA PHE A 9 -2.70 -10.48 -11.17
C PHE A 9 -2.86 -8.97 -11.38
N PHE A 10 -1.96 -8.36 -12.15
CA PHE A 10 -1.91 -6.90 -12.28
C PHE A 10 -2.87 -6.35 -13.35
N THR A 11 -3.39 -7.20 -14.23
CA THR A 11 -4.18 -6.76 -15.39
C THR A 11 -5.51 -7.49 -15.56
N ASP A 12 -5.69 -8.68 -14.98
CA ASP A 12 -6.91 -9.45 -15.14
C ASP A 12 -8.05 -8.92 -14.25
N PRO A 13 -9.13 -8.34 -14.83
CA PRO A 13 -10.21 -7.75 -14.05
C PRO A 13 -11.07 -8.78 -13.34
N SER A 14 -10.97 -10.08 -13.67
CA SER A 14 -11.74 -11.14 -13.01
C SER A 14 -11.33 -11.36 -11.55
N LEU A 15 -10.14 -10.89 -11.16
CA LEU A 15 -9.63 -10.94 -9.79
C LEU A 15 -10.11 -9.77 -8.92
N VAL A 16 -10.65 -8.70 -9.53
CA VAL A 16 -11.08 -7.49 -8.81
C VAL A 16 -12.27 -7.76 -7.86
N PRO A 17 -13.32 -8.51 -8.26
CA PRO A 17 -14.47 -8.73 -7.37
C PRO A 17 -14.13 -9.58 -6.15
N ASP A 18 -13.31 -10.61 -6.33
CA ASP A 18 -12.90 -11.53 -5.27
C ASP A 18 -11.54 -12.20 -5.61
N PRO A 19 -10.42 -11.70 -5.06
CA PRO A 19 -9.10 -12.27 -5.29
C PRO A 19 -8.76 -13.42 -4.32
N TYR A 20 -9.60 -13.70 -3.31
CA TYR A 20 -9.24 -14.67 -2.26
C TYR A 20 -9.07 -16.10 -2.77
N PRO A 21 -9.91 -16.62 -3.69
CA PRO A 21 -9.69 -17.94 -4.29
C PRO A 21 -8.33 -18.05 -5.01
N TYR A 22 -7.87 -16.98 -5.64
CA TYR A 22 -6.55 -16.92 -6.28
C TYR A 22 -5.43 -16.90 -5.23
N PHE A 23 -5.56 -16.11 -4.17
CA PHE A 23 -4.56 -16.10 -3.08
C PHE A 23 -4.47 -17.43 -2.34
N ASP A 24 -5.60 -18.12 -2.14
CA ASP A 24 -5.62 -19.47 -1.56
C ASP A 24 -4.93 -20.48 -2.47
N TYR A 25 -5.16 -20.39 -3.78
CA TYR A 25 -4.42 -21.18 -4.77
C TYR A 25 -2.91 -20.95 -4.65
N LEU A 26 -2.43 -19.69 -4.69
CA LEU A 26 -0.99 -19.40 -4.56
C LEU A 26 -0.40 -19.97 -3.25
N ARG A 27 -1.07 -19.70 -2.12
CA ARG A 27 -0.60 -20.12 -0.78
C ARG A 27 -0.55 -21.64 -0.64
N SER A 28 -1.50 -22.36 -1.25
CA SER A 28 -1.53 -23.83 -1.24
C SER A 28 -0.35 -24.46 -2.00
N ARG A 29 0.26 -23.71 -2.93
CA ARG A 29 1.42 -24.13 -3.72
C ARG A 29 2.71 -23.81 -2.99
N ASN A 30 2.87 -22.55 -2.58
CA ASN A 30 3.98 -22.08 -1.76
C ASN A 30 3.61 -20.69 -1.18
N PRO A 31 3.83 -20.41 0.12
CA PRO A 31 3.60 -19.08 0.67
C PRO A 31 4.48 -17.97 0.04
N VAL A 32 5.58 -18.34 -0.62
CA VAL A 32 6.48 -17.45 -1.38
C VAL A 32 6.63 -18.01 -2.80
N LEU A 33 5.87 -17.47 -3.74
CA LEU A 33 5.76 -18.03 -5.10
C LEU A 33 6.14 -17.00 -6.15
N ARG A 34 7.05 -17.35 -7.05
CA ARG A 34 7.32 -16.56 -8.25
C ARG A 34 6.13 -16.66 -9.20
N LEU A 35 5.55 -15.52 -9.55
CA LEU A 35 4.43 -15.42 -10.47
C LEU A 35 4.89 -15.63 -11.93
N PRO A 36 3.98 -16.06 -12.82
CA PRO A 36 4.30 -16.28 -14.24
C PRO A 36 4.64 -14.98 -14.99
N HIS A 37 4.24 -13.81 -14.46
CA HIS A 37 4.41 -12.50 -15.10
C HIS A 37 5.30 -11.57 -14.27
N HIS A 38 6.00 -10.67 -14.97
CA HIS A 38 6.77 -9.55 -14.42
C HIS A 38 7.91 -9.91 -13.44
N GLY A 39 8.20 -11.20 -13.26
CA GLY A 39 9.23 -11.67 -12.33
C GLY A 39 8.91 -11.43 -10.84
N VAL A 40 7.66 -11.10 -10.52
CA VAL A 40 7.24 -10.82 -9.14
C VAL A 40 7.24 -12.09 -8.30
N VAL A 41 7.69 -11.96 -7.05
CA VAL A 41 7.51 -12.99 -6.02
C VAL A 41 6.34 -12.59 -5.14
N ALA A 42 5.24 -13.33 -5.22
CA ALA A 42 4.07 -13.15 -4.38
C ALA A 42 4.29 -13.81 -3.01
N VAL A 43 4.12 -13.04 -1.94
CA VAL A 43 4.17 -13.53 -0.57
C VAL A 43 2.76 -13.54 0.00
N THR A 44 2.20 -14.74 0.18
CA THR A 44 0.82 -14.96 0.64
C THR A 44 0.74 -15.60 2.03
N GLY A 45 1.87 -16.08 2.55
CA GLY A 45 2.00 -16.57 3.92
C GLY A 45 2.25 -15.43 4.91
N TYR A 46 1.69 -15.56 6.12
CA TYR A 46 1.78 -14.52 7.14
C TYR A 46 3.19 -14.37 7.70
N GLU A 47 3.85 -15.48 8.02
CA GLU A 47 5.17 -15.48 8.65
C GLU A 47 6.22 -14.92 7.68
N GLU A 48 6.13 -15.29 6.41
CA GLU A 48 7.02 -14.83 5.34
C GLU A 48 6.80 -13.35 5.03
N ALA A 49 5.54 -12.88 4.99
CA ALA A 49 5.25 -11.46 4.83
C ALA A 49 5.78 -10.65 6.02
N ALA A 50 5.60 -11.15 7.25
CA ALA A 50 6.11 -10.51 8.46
C ALA A 50 7.64 -10.48 8.51
N ALA A 51 8.32 -11.47 7.92
CA ALA A 51 9.77 -11.47 7.77
C ALA A 51 10.22 -10.40 6.78
N VAL A 52 9.62 -10.34 5.59
CA VAL A 52 9.90 -9.31 4.57
C VAL A 52 9.69 -7.90 5.14
N TYR A 53 8.57 -7.65 5.84
CA TYR A 53 8.28 -6.33 6.42
C TYR A 53 9.29 -5.85 7.46
N LYS A 54 10.06 -6.75 8.09
CA LYS A 54 11.03 -6.40 9.13
C LYS A 54 12.45 -6.28 8.60
N ASP A 55 12.73 -6.81 7.42
CA ASP A 55 14.05 -6.84 6.81
C ASP A 55 14.21 -5.68 5.80
N THR A 56 14.44 -4.48 6.33
CA THR A 56 14.66 -3.28 5.51
C THR A 56 16.03 -3.24 4.85
N ASP A 57 16.94 -4.13 5.23
CA ASP A 57 18.29 -4.20 4.65
C ASP A 57 18.25 -4.96 3.31
N SER A 58 17.40 -5.99 3.22
CA SER A 58 17.19 -6.74 1.97
C SER A 58 16.06 -6.20 1.09
N PHE A 59 15.01 -5.61 1.68
CA PHE A 59 13.81 -5.17 0.97
C PHE A 59 13.60 -3.66 1.05
N SER A 60 14.00 -2.96 -0.02
CA SER A 60 13.74 -1.52 -0.20
C SER A 60 12.26 -1.21 -0.45
N ASN A 61 11.80 -0.09 0.07
CA ASN A 61 10.46 0.45 -0.14
C ASN A 61 10.30 1.23 -1.47
N CYS A 62 11.33 1.35 -2.31
CA CYS A 62 11.31 2.19 -3.51
C CYS A 62 10.17 1.89 -4.50
N VAL A 63 9.67 0.64 -4.52
CA VAL A 63 8.53 0.21 -5.37
C VAL A 63 7.26 -0.12 -4.57
N ALA A 64 7.15 0.34 -3.31
CA ALA A 64 6.06 -0.04 -2.41
C ALA A 64 4.65 0.27 -2.93
N LEU A 65 4.49 1.30 -3.77
CA LEU A 65 3.19 1.69 -4.32
C LEU A 65 2.75 0.77 -5.48
N GLY A 66 3.63 0.58 -6.44
CA GLY A 66 3.27 0.05 -7.76
C GLY A 66 3.83 -1.33 -8.08
N GLY A 67 4.74 -1.84 -7.24
CA GLY A 67 5.43 -3.11 -7.47
C GLY A 67 6.13 -3.11 -8.84
N PRO A 68 5.70 -3.94 -9.80
CA PRO A 68 6.30 -3.99 -11.15
C PRO A 68 5.93 -2.82 -12.07
N PHE A 69 5.00 -1.92 -11.68
CA PHE A 69 4.54 -0.81 -12.54
C PHE A 69 4.63 0.55 -11.83
N PRO A 70 5.29 1.56 -12.42
CA PRO A 70 6.07 1.52 -13.65
C PRO A 70 7.33 0.63 -13.52
N PRO A 71 7.96 0.23 -14.64
CA PRO A 71 9.23 -0.49 -14.60
C PRO A 71 10.31 0.29 -13.84
N LEU A 72 11.35 -0.41 -13.39
CA LEU A 72 12.49 0.23 -12.75
C LEU A 72 13.11 1.28 -13.70
N PRO A 73 13.54 2.44 -13.18
CA PRO A 73 14.13 3.51 -13.97
C PRO A 73 15.57 3.21 -14.43
N PHE A 74 16.02 1.96 -14.27
CA PHE A 74 17.32 1.41 -14.65
C PHE A 74 17.17 -0.11 -14.90
N GLU A 75 18.13 -0.70 -15.60
CA GLU A 75 18.20 -2.16 -15.79
C GLU A 75 18.99 -2.79 -14.64
N PRO A 76 18.39 -3.64 -13.78
CA PRO A 76 19.08 -4.25 -12.65
C PRO A 76 20.25 -5.13 -13.11
N ALA A 77 21.45 -4.85 -12.58
CA ALA A 77 22.63 -5.66 -12.83
C ALA A 77 23.40 -5.97 -11.53
N GLY A 78 23.90 -7.21 -11.44
CA GLY A 78 24.67 -7.71 -10.29
C GLY A 78 23.80 -8.23 -9.14
N ASP A 79 24.47 -8.57 -8.04
CA ASP A 79 23.83 -9.12 -6.82
C ASP A 79 23.42 -8.03 -5.80
N ASP A 80 23.80 -6.77 -6.06
CA ASP A 80 23.45 -5.59 -5.25
C ASP A 80 23.06 -4.43 -6.18
N ILE A 81 21.85 -3.92 -5.99
CA ILE A 81 21.28 -2.83 -6.79
C ILE A 81 21.12 -1.52 -5.99
N ASN A 82 21.62 -1.43 -4.76
CA ASN A 82 21.46 -0.26 -3.90
C ASN A 82 21.98 1.02 -4.57
N ALA A 83 23.17 0.98 -5.17
CA ALA A 83 23.73 2.14 -5.88
C ALA A 83 22.87 2.58 -7.09
N GLN A 84 22.22 1.63 -7.76
CA GLN A 84 21.32 1.92 -8.87
C GLN A 84 20.03 2.58 -8.37
N ILE A 85 19.47 2.09 -7.25
CA ILE A 85 18.33 2.69 -6.55
C ILE A 85 18.66 4.12 -6.12
N ASP A 86 19.80 4.34 -5.46
CA ASP A 86 20.21 5.65 -4.95
C ASP A 86 20.36 6.69 -6.07
N GLN A 87 20.98 6.31 -7.18
CA GLN A 87 21.13 7.18 -8.36
C GLN A 87 19.78 7.59 -8.98
N HIS A 88 18.74 6.80 -8.77
CA HIS A 88 17.42 6.97 -9.38
C HIS A 88 16.32 7.26 -8.36
N ARG A 89 16.67 7.58 -7.10
CA ARG A 89 15.73 7.67 -5.98
C ARG A 89 14.53 8.58 -6.29
N GLU A 90 14.81 9.73 -6.91
CA GLU A 90 13.81 10.75 -7.24
C GLU A 90 12.88 10.38 -8.42
N LYS A 91 13.13 9.26 -9.10
CA LYS A 91 12.33 8.81 -10.25
C LYS A 91 11.22 7.84 -9.86
N PHE A 92 11.24 7.32 -8.63
CA PHE A 92 10.19 6.44 -8.15
C PHE A 92 8.91 7.24 -7.84
N PRO A 93 7.71 6.70 -8.11
CA PRO A 93 6.47 7.36 -7.74
C PRO A 93 6.42 7.64 -6.23
N MET A 94 6.02 8.85 -5.84
CA MET A 94 5.94 9.26 -4.43
C MET A 94 7.28 9.16 -3.67
N TYR A 95 8.43 9.33 -4.33
CA TYR A 95 9.76 9.30 -3.69
C TYR A 95 9.91 10.30 -2.53
N GLU A 96 9.16 11.41 -2.58
CA GLU A 96 9.15 12.46 -1.58
C GLU A 96 8.38 12.09 -0.30
N HIS A 97 7.65 10.98 -0.32
CA HIS A 97 6.85 10.50 0.81
C HIS A 97 7.51 9.32 1.52
N MET A 98 7.41 9.30 2.85
CA MET A 98 8.11 8.30 3.68
C MET A 98 7.77 6.83 3.37
N VAL A 99 6.65 6.56 2.69
CA VAL A 99 6.23 5.20 2.32
C VAL A 99 7.18 4.54 1.31
N THR A 100 7.93 5.32 0.54
CA THR A 100 8.92 4.85 -0.45
C THR A 100 10.37 5.08 -0.03
N MET A 101 10.59 5.58 1.20
CA MET A 101 11.92 5.84 1.74
C MET A 101 12.46 4.63 2.51
N ASP A 102 13.78 4.45 2.47
CA ASP A 102 14.51 3.48 3.31
C ASP A 102 15.26 4.24 4.42
N PRO A 103 15.76 3.56 5.47
CA PRO A 103 16.70 4.17 6.40
C PRO A 103 17.94 4.73 5.67
N PRO A 104 18.51 5.87 6.11
CA PRO A 104 18.11 6.68 7.27
C PRO A 104 16.99 7.69 6.98
N ASP A 105 16.58 7.86 5.72
CA ASP A 105 15.68 8.93 5.28
C ASP A 105 14.26 8.72 5.79
N HIS A 106 13.76 7.48 5.76
CA HIS A 106 12.49 7.10 6.38
C HIS A 106 12.45 7.48 7.86
N THR A 107 13.51 7.20 8.62
CA THR A 107 13.58 7.53 10.06
C THR A 107 13.44 9.03 10.29
N ARG A 108 14.12 9.85 9.48
CA ARG A 108 14.01 11.32 9.57
C ARG A 108 12.60 11.79 9.22
N ALA A 109 12.04 11.35 8.09
CA ALA A 109 10.71 11.74 7.65
C ALA A 109 9.62 11.32 8.64
N ARG A 110 9.66 10.07 9.12
CA ARG A 110 8.70 9.53 10.10
C ARG A 110 8.78 10.27 11.45
N SER A 111 9.97 10.71 11.86
CA SER A 111 10.14 11.43 13.14
C SER A 111 9.31 12.71 13.21
N LEU A 112 9.04 13.36 12.07
CA LEU A 112 8.22 14.57 12.01
C LEU A 112 6.77 14.33 12.46
N LEU A 113 6.23 13.12 12.23
CA LEU A 113 4.85 12.75 12.59
C LEU A 113 4.68 12.48 14.08
N SER A 114 5.76 12.18 14.81
CA SER A 114 5.71 11.78 16.23
C SER A 114 4.97 12.79 17.11
N ARG A 115 5.07 14.09 16.79
CA ARG A 115 4.39 15.18 17.51
C ARG A 115 2.90 15.29 17.19
N LEU A 116 2.48 14.83 16.01
CA LEU A 116 1.10 14.87 15.55
C LEU A 116 0.29 13.66 16.07
N LEU A 117 0.96 12.53 16.26
CA LEU A 117 0.33 11.25 16.64
C LEU A 117 0.52 10.90 18.12
N THR A 118 0.68 11.90 18.98
CA THR A 118 0.73 11.67 20.44
C THR A 118 -0.64 11.25 20.97
N PRO A 119 -0.72 10.49 22.08
CA PRO A 119 -2.01 10.07 22.66
C PRO A 119 -2.97 11.24 22.92
N SER A 120 -2.45 12.39 23.37
CA SER A 120 -3.28 13.58 23.60
C SER A 120 -3.85 14.16 22.30
N ARG A 121 -3.05 14.23 21.23
CA ARG A 121 -3.51 14.70 19.92
C ARG A 121 -4.53 13.74 19.30
N LEU A 122 -4.31 12.44 19.42
CA LEU A 122 -5.24 11.43 18.92
C LEU A 122 -6.59 11.50 19.66
N LYS A 123 -6.59 11.68 20.99
CA LYS A 123 -7.83 11.88 21.76
C LYS A 123 -8.60 13.13 21.33
N GLN A 124 -7.90 14.26 21.14
CA GLN A 124 -8.53 15.49 20.64
C GLN A 124 -9.11 15.31 19.23
N ASN A 125 -8.40 14.58 18.37
CA ASN A 125 -8.86 14.25 17.03
C ASN A 125 -10.11 13.34 17.07
N GLU A 126 -10.12 12.33 17.93
CA GLU A 126 -11.27 11.45 18.14
C GLU A 126 -12.53 12.24 18.54
N GLU A 127 -12.42 13.13 19.52
CA GLU A 127 -13.53 14.01 19.94
C GLU A 127 -14.01 14.90 18.79
N PHE A 128 -13.10 15.38 17.93
CA PHE A 128 -13.45 16.13 16.73
C PHE A 128 -14.20 15.26 15.71
N MET A 129 -13.74 14.03 15.46
CA MET A 129 -14.38 13.09 14.53
C MET A 129 -15.82 12.77 14.94
N TRP A 130 -16.10 12.61 16.25
CA TRP A 130 -17.48 12.43 16.74
C TRP A 130 -18.39 13.62 16.40
N ARG A 131 -17.89 14.85 16.55
CA ARG A 131 -18.63 16.07 16.18
C ARG A 131 -18.83 16.16 14.66
N LEU A 132 -17.79 15.88 13.89
CA LEU A 132 -17.84 15.88 12.42
C LEU A 132 -18.88 14.88 11.91
N ALA A 133 -18.83 13.64 12.39
CA ALA A 133 -19.79 12.60 12.02
C ALA A 133 -21.23 13.02 12.33
N THR A 134 -21.46 13.57 13.53
CA THR A 134 -22.80 14.03 13.93
C THR A 134 -23.31 15.16 13.05
N ALA A 135 -22.45 16.14 12.70
CA ALA A 135 -22.81 17.24 11.81
C ALA A 135 -23.09 16.78 10.37
N SER A 136 -22.33 15.81 9.86
CA SER A 136 -22.55 15.23 8.52
C SER A 136 -23.79 14.34 8.44
N SER A 137 -24.13 13.64 9.54
CA SER A 137 -25.36 12.84 9.62
C SER A 137 -26.63 13.69 9.61
N THR A 138 -26.62 14.86 10.26
CA THR A 138 -27.78 15.77 10.28
C THR A 138 -27.98 16.53 8.97
N SER A 139 -26.94 16.71 8.14
CA SER A 139 -27.06 17.47 6.89
C SER A 139 -27.39 16.63 5.65
N SER A 140 -27.20 15.31 5.66
CA SER A 140 -27.26 14.49 4.43
C SER A 140 -28.09 13.21 4.50
N TRP A 141 -28.33 12.65 5.69
CA TRP A 141 -29.05 11.37 5.82
C TRP A 141 -30.54 11.51 6.19
N ALA A 142 -30.95 12.66 6.72
CA ALA A 142 -32.34 12.90 7.13
C ALA A 142 -33.28 13.26 5.96
N THR A 143 -32.74 13.71 4.82
CA THR A 143 -33.52 14.31 3.71
C THR A 143 -33.57 13.47 2.43
N ALA A 144 -32.68 12.49 2.25
CA ALA A 144 -32.68 11.64 1.08
C ALA A 144 -32.39 10.19 1.51
N GLY A 145 -33.32 9.27 1.26
CA GLY A 145 -33.05 7.84 1.42
C GLY A 145 -31.84 7.46 0.58
N ALA A 146 -30.69 7.30 1.24
CA ALA A 146 -29.40 7.22 0.56
C ALA A 146 -29.05 5.77 0.20
N SER A 147 -28.56 5.56 -1.02
CA SER A 147 -27.84 4.34 -1.39
C SER A 147 -26.42 4.38 -0.82
N SER A 148 -25.93 3.22 -0.36
CA SER A 148 -24.69 3.09 0.42
C SER A 148 -23.41 3.48 -0.33
N SER A 149 -23.45 3.66 -1.65
CA SER A 149 -22.26 3.91 -2.48
C SER A 149 -22.06 5.37 -2.90
N ALA A 150 -23.08 6.23 -2.79
CA ALA A 150 -23.04 7.58 -3.35
C ALA A 150 -22.81 8.70 -2.32
N ASN A 151 -22.81 8.38 -1.02
CA ASN A 151 -22.83 9.38 0.05
C ASN A 151 -21.78 9.12 1.15
N THR A 152 -20.55 8.76 0.75
CA THR A 152 -19.39 8.91 1.64
C THR A 152 -18.97 10.38 1.62
N PRO A 153 -18.80 11.02 2.79
CA PRO A 153 -18.33 12.39 2.82
C PRO A 153 -16.85 12.40 2.42
N ASN A 154 -16.57 12.87 1.21
CA ASN A 154 -15.27 13.45 0.89
C ASN A 154 -15.31 15.01 0.87
N PRO A 155 -15.75 15.70 1.94
CA PRO A 155 -15.27 17.03 2.19
C PRO A 155 -14.01 16.87 3.05
N LEU A 156 -12.85 16.82 2.41
CA LEU A 156 -11.64 17.17 3.15
C LEU A 156 -11.82 18.62 3.65
N PRO A 157 -11.57 18.90 4.94
CA PRO A 157 -11.65 20.26 5.46
C PRO A 157 -10.65 21.17 4.71
N PRO A 158 -10.97 22.46 4.50
CA PRO A 158 -10.05 23.41 3.90
C PRO A 158 -9.02 23.84 4.96
N TRP A 159 -7.98 23.05 5.12
CA TRP A 159 -6.72 23.53 5.68
C TRP A 159 -5.55 22.99 4.86
#